data_AF-A0A932AP71-F1
#
_entry.id   AF-A0A932AP71-F1
#
_cell.length_a   1.000
_cell.length_b   1.000
_cell.length_c   1.000
_cell.angle_alpha   90.00
_cell.angle_beta   90.00
_cell.angle_gamma   90.00
#
_symmetry.space_group_name_H-M   'P 1'
#
loop_
_entity.id
_entity.type
_entity.pdbx_description
1 polymer ?
#
loop_
_entity_poly.entity_id
_entity_poly.type
_entity_poly.pdbx_seq_one_letter_code
_entity_poly.pdbx_strand_id
1 'polypeptide(L)'
;MTTRLPTSSPADGADATDATEADGHASAPPTGTSPRSGTSPRSGTSPRSGAVARRRRSRSGAATGAGSAAGDGHGAGPPRRPRRLGPDEIVALEDEREFLLRSLDDLDRERAAGDIDDDDYETLREGYTVRAAEVLHALDEQRALRRTPARRLRGARLVVAVVSVAALAIGAGVLVAQSSGRRTMNQTVSGKLPPPTPTQQARECIMGIASAPVEAIRCLRAVLDKDPGNPVALTYLGWTLVLSSRSLDGQTRVDAVTAGRRFLDRAVVADPTLPDPHAFLAILAVQEGRTKDAAAELDRLYALDPPSSIRALTDPLRQQVDKDLRTPPTTTAPGTPSTTTAPGTVPTTSAP
;
A
#
# COMPACT_ATOMS: atom_id res chain seq x y z
N MET A 1 51.95 25.41 -59.97
CA MET A 1 50.59 24.82 -59.91
C MET A 1 50.14 24.90 -58.45
N THR A 2 49.66 25.98 -57.83
CA THR A 2 48.83 27.15 -58.14
C THR A 2 47.39 26.85 -58.56
N THR A 3 46.50 26.58 -57.59
CA THR A 3 45.06 26.90 -57.66
C THR A 3 44.50 26.93 -56.22
N ARG A 4 44.39 28.10 -55.57
CA ARG A 4 43.24 29.05 -55.50
C ARG A 4 42.00 28.52 -54.74
N LEU A 5 41.77 29.15 -53.58
CA LEU A 5 40.49 29.35 -52.89
C LEU A 5 39.42 29.93 -53.82
N PRO A 6 38.14 29.81 -53.43
CA PRO A 6 37.19 30.89 -53.62
C PRO A 6 36.70 31.47 -52.28
N THR A 7 36.85 32.78 -52.18
CA THR A 7 36.11 33.71 -51.32
C THR A 7 34.73 33.99 -51.92
N SER A 8 33.70 34.22 -51.11
CA SER A 8 32.57 35.09 -51.46
C SER A 8 31.92 35.65 -50.20
N SER A 9 31.75 36.97 -50.25
CA SER A 9 31.29 37.92 -49.24
C SER A 9 29.74 38.09 -49.26
N PRO A 10 29.16 38.90 -48.36
CA PRO A 10 27.74 38.88 -47.98
C PRO A 10 26.87 39.86 -48.78
N ALA A 11 25.55 39.76 -48.59
CA ALA A 11 24.58 40.79 -48.99
C ALA A 11 23.49 40.94 -47.90
N ASP A 12 23.31 42.20 -47.50
CA ASP A 12 22.08 42.97 -47.17
C ASP A 12 20.81 42.19 -46.76
N GLY A 13 20.00 42.58 -45.77
CA GLY A 13 19.65 43.92 -45.29
C GLY A 13 18.13 44.13 -45.41
N ALA A 14 17.52 44.81 -44.41
CA ALA A 14 16.12 45.25 -44.34
C ALA A 14 15.08 44.18 -43.91
N ASP A 15 14.01 44.46 -43.17
CA ASP A 15 13.47 45.70 -42.61
C ASP A 15 12.51 45.33 -41.46
N ALA A 16 12.26 46.30 -40.58
CA ALA A 16 11.28 46.25 -39.51
C ALA A 16 9.85 46.33 -40.05
N THR A 17 8.89 45.67 -39.39
CA THR A 17 7.53 46.21 -39.25
C THR A 17 6.98 45.93 -37.85
N ASP A 18 6.53 47.03 -37.29
CA ASP A 18 5.82 47.26 -36.03
C ASP A 18 4.30 46.99 -36.20
N ALA A 19 3.60 47.04 -35.07
CA ALA A 19 2.16 47.04 -34.86
C ALA A 19 1.51 45.63 -34.71
N THR A 20 0.60 45.36 -33.77
CA THR A 20 -0.24 46.29 -32.98
C THR A 20 -0.74 45.60 -31.71
N GLU A 21 -0.76 46.41 -30.66
CA GLU A 21 -1.62 46.42 -29.47
C GLU A 21 -3.03 45.82 -29.67
N ALA A 22 -3.46 44.95 -28.74
CA ALA A 22 -4.87 44.70 -28.48
C ALA A 22 -5.07 44.31 -27.00
N ASP A 23 -5.99 45.04 -26.40
CA ASP A 23 -6.34 45.12 -24.99
C ASP A 23 -6.80 43.82 -24.34
N GLY A 24 -6.39 43.70 -23.07
CA GLY A 24 -7.25 43.52 -21.91
C GLY A 24 -8.42 42.54 -21.99
N HIS A 25 -8.44 41.56 -21.09
CA HIS A 25 -9.59 41.29 -20.22
C HIS A 25 -9.10 40.61 -18.94
N ALA A 26 -9.14 41.37 -17.85
CA ALA A 26 -9.04 40.88 -16.49
C ALA A 26 -10.30 40.08 -16.14
N SER A 27 -10.14 38.98 -15.40
CA SER A 27 -11.20 38.42 -14.56
C SER A 27 -10.57 37.67 -13.39
N ALA A 28 -10.47 38.39 -12.28
CA ALA A 28 -10.27 37.85 -10.94
C ALA A 28 -11.66 37.50 -10.32
N PRO A 29 -11.70 36.75 -9.21
CA PRO A 29 -12.77 35.79 -8.87
C PRO A 29 -13.84 36.38 -7.93
N PRO A 30 -14.96 35.68 -7.72
CA PRO A 30 -15.78 35.90 -6.53
C PRO A 30 -15.43 34.93 -5.39
N THR A 31 -15.34 35.56 -4.23
CA THR A 31 -15.14 35.10 -2.87
C THR A 31 -16.26 34.22 -2.31
N GLY A 32 -15.86 33.21 -1.54
CA GLY A 32 -16.37 32.83 -0.21
C GLY A 32 -17.88 32.74 0.08
N THR A 33 -18.34 31.56 0.52
CA THR A 33 -19.30 31.43 1.64
C THR A 33 -19.17 30.03 2.30
N SER A 34 -18.90 30.02 3.60
CA SER A 34 -19.14 28.91 4.55
C SER A 34 -20.08 29.47 5.65
N PRO A 35 -20.54 28.70 6.65
CA PRO A 35 -21.22 27.40 6.64
C PRO A 35 -22.60 27.50 7.35
N ARG A 36 -23.46 26.47 7.29
CA ARG A 36 -24.54 26.32 8.28
C ARG A 36 -24.81 24.87 8.67
N SER A 37 -24.77 24.69 9.99
CA SER A 37 -25.18 23.56 10.81
C SER A 37 -26.70 23.53 11.06
N GLY A 38 -27.20 22.36 11.45
CA GLY A 38 -28.47 22.20 12.19
C GLY A 38 -29.32 21.01 11.72
N THR A 39 -29.34 19.89 12.48
CA THR A 39 -30.46 19.38 13.31
C THR A 39 -31.70 18.93 12.50
N SER A 40 -32.31 17.74 12.67
CA SER A 40 -32.51 16.90 13.85
C SER A 40 -33.14 15.54 13.44
N PRO A 41 -33.06 14.48 14.27
CA PRO A 41 -33.77 13.20 14.11
C PRO A 41 -34.94 13.03 15.12
N ARG A 42 -35.94 12.19 14.79
CA ARG A 42 -36.97 11.55 15.68
C ARG A 42 -37.88 10.72 14.77
N SER A 43 -38.48 9.57 15.09
CA SER A 43 -38.93 8.90 16.33
C SER A 43 -39.32 7.47 15.88
N GLY A 44 -39.19 6.37 16.62
CA GLY A 44 -39.38 6.17 18.05
C GLY A 44 -40.86 5.91 18.35
N THR A 45 -41.34 4.66 18.26
CA THR A 45 -42.63 4.27 18.85
C THR A 45 -42.57 2.83 19.34
N SER A 46 -42.92 2.65 20.61
CA SER A 46 -42.99 1.41 21.38
C SER A 46 -44.46 1.11 21.75
N PRO A 47 -44.79 0.00 22.44
CA PRO A 47 -45.91 -0.87 22.08
C PRO A 47 -47.15 -0.67 22.96
N ARG A 48 -48.25 -1.36 22.62
CA ARG A 48 -49.45 -1.40 23.46
C ARG A 48 -49.98 -2.83 23.61
N SER A 49 -50.04 -3.28 24.86
CA SER A 49 -50.69 -4.49 25.34
C SER A 49 -52.21 -4.38 25.36
N GLY A 50 -52.87 -5.53 25.27
CA GLY A 50 -54.13 -5.80 25.96
C GLY A 50 -55.30 -6.17 25.05
N ALA A 51 -55.79 -7.42 25.15
CA ALA A 51 -57.16 -7.70 25.59
C ALA A 51 -57.49 -9.20 25.54
N VAL A 52 -58.03 -9.67 26.65
CA VAL A 52 -58.65 -10.97 26.92
C VAL A 52 -60.02 -11.04 26.25
N ALA A 53 -60.39 -12.18 25.65
CA ALA A 53 -61.81 -12.55 25.52
C ALA A 53 -61.99 -14.08 25.45
N ARG A 54 -62.72 -14.57 26.46
CA ARG A 54 -63.25 -15.92 26.60
C ARG A 54 -64.28 -16.25 25.50
N ARG A 55 -64.38 -17.51 25.10
CA ARG A 55 -65.69 -18.15 24.84
C ARG A 55 -65.66 -19.65 25.12
N ARG A 56 -66.76 -20.10 25.71
CA ARG A 56 -67.04 -21.40 26.30
C ARG A 56 -67.94 -22.23 25.36
N ARG A 57 -67.73 -23.56 25.43
CA ARG A 57 -68.72 -24.67 25.42
C ARG A 57 -69.48 -25.06 24.15
N SER A 58 -69.33 -26.33 23.77
CA SER A 58 -70.38 -27.40 23.77
C SER A 58 -69.68 -28.76 23.51
N ARG A 59 -69.54 -29.71 24.45
CA ARG A 59 -70.50 -30.72 24.96
C ARG A 59 -71.17 -31.62 23.91
N SER A 60 -70.65 -32.85 23.76
CA SER A 60 -71.36 -34.12 23.52
C SER A 60 -70.30 -35.25 23.49
N GLY A 61 -70.36 -36.38 24.19
CA GLY A 61 -71.36 -36.98 25.07
C GLY A 61 -70.71 -38.07 25.94
N ALA A 62 -71.36 -38.37 27.06
CA ALA A 62 -71.06 -39.46 28.00
C ALA A 62 -71.68 -40.78 27.46
N ALA A 63 -70.97 -41.91 27.48
CA ALA A 63 -70.86 -42.93 28.54
C ALA A 63 -72.07 -43.87 28.66
N THR A 64 -71.79 -45.19 28.58
CA THR A 64 -72.33 -46.38 29.29
C THR A 64 -72.00 -47.62 28.45
N GLY A 65 -71.55 -48.77 28.93
CA GLY A 65 -71.28 -49.26 30.29
C GLY A 65 -71.01 -50.79 30.21
N ALA A 66 -70.48 -51.34 31.33
CA ALA A 66 -70.37 -52.77 31.70
C ALA A 66 -69.52 -53.68 30.79
N GLY A 67 -68.67 -54.59 31.27
CA GLY A 67 -68.34 -55.08 32.60
C GLY A 67 -67.59 -56.41 32.42
N SER A 68 -66.85 -56.81 33.45
CA SER A 68 -66.55 -58.19 33.87
C SER A 68 -65.06 -58.50 34.10
N ALA A 69 -64.84 -59.18 35.21
CA ALA A 69 -63.59 -59.54 35.84
C ALA A 69 -62.98 -60.83 35.26
N ALA A 70 -61.64 -60.89 35.28
CA ALA A 70 -60.76 -62.05 35.43
C ALA A 70 -59.33 -61.47 35.43
N GLY A 71 -58.45 -61.71 36.39
CA GLY A 71 -57.93 -63.03 36.71
C GLY A 71 -56.82 -63.38 35.70
N ASP A 72 -55.60 -63.57 36.21
CA ASP A 72 -54.48 -64.33 35.61
C ASP A 72 -53.31 -63.59 34.95
N GLY A 73 -52.12 -63.90 35.49
CA GLY A 73 -50.94 -64.20 34.68
C GLY A 73 -49.94 -63.07 34.49
N HIS A 74 -48.92 -63.01 35.34
CA HIS A 74 -47.60 -62.51 34.95
C HIS A 74 -46.99 -63.45 33.90
N GLY A 75 -47.48 -63.36 32.67
CA GLY A 75 -46.84 -63.93 31.50
C GLY A 75 -45.78 -62.96 30.99
N ALA A 76 -44.52 -63.39 30.98
CA ALA A 76 -43.44 -62.72 30.28
C ALA A 76 -43.85 -62.50 28.81
N GLY A 77 -44.32 -61.29 28.51
CA GLY A 77 -44.65 -60.89 27.14
C GLY A 77 -43.39 -60.91 26.27
N PRO A 78 -43.53 -61.11 24.95
CA PRO A 78 -42.39 -61.09 24.02
C PRO A 78 -41.64 -59.76 24.16
N PRO A 79 -40.30 -59.72 23.93
CA PRO A 79 -39.52 -58.51 24.11
C PRO A 79 -40.14 -57.37 23.29
N ARG A 80 -40.58 -56.31 23.98
CA ARG A 80 -41.15 -55.12 23.36
C ARG A 80 -40.06 -54.55 22.45
N ARG A 81 -40.38 -54.37 21.16
CA ARG A 81 -39.45 -53.76 20.21
C ARG A 81 -39.09 -52.34 20.71
N PRO A 82 -37.83 -51.89 20.55
CA PRO A 82 -37.40 -50.55 20.96
C PRO A 82 -38.30 -49.49 20.31
N ARG A 83 -39.14 -48.83 21.11
CA ARG A 83 -39.94 -47.70 20.63
C ARG A 83 -39.09 -46.44 20.78
N ARG A 84 -39.01 -45.61 19.73
CA ARG A 84 -38.50 -44.24 19.91
C ARG A 84 -39.50 -43.48 20.76
N LEU A 85 -39.04 -42.98 21.90
CA LEU A 85 -39.82 -42.14 22.78
C LEU A 85 -39.85 -40.70 22.26
N GLY A 86 -40.98 -40.02 22.49
CA GLY A 86 -41.14 -38.60 22.19
C GLY A 86 -40.24 -37.73 23.08
N PRO A 87 -39.99 -36.45 22.73
CA PRO A 87 -39.22 -35.54 23.57
C PRO A 87 -39.78 -35.42 24.99
N ASP A 88 -41.09 -35.28 25.12
CA ASP A 88 -41.76 -35.13 26.43
C ASP A 88 -41.64 -36.40 27.29
N GLU A 89 -41.65 -37.58 26.67
CA GLU A 89 -41.45 -38.87 27.36
C GLU A 89 -40.00 -39.03 27.85
N ILE A 90 -39.03 -38.52 27.10
CA ILE A 90 -37.62 -38.53 27.51
C ILE A 90 -37.42 -37.59 28.70
N VAL A 91 -38.01 -36.39 28.66
CA VAL A 91 -37.97 -35.44 29.78
C VAL A 91 -38.59 -36.07 31.03
N ALA A 92 -39.75 -36.73 30.90
CA ALA A 92 -40.37 -37.42 32.03
C ALA A 92 -39.48 -38.52 32.64
N LEU A 93 -38.77 -39.29 31.80
CA LEU A 93 -37.80 -40.29 32.28
C LEU A 93 -36.57 -39.65 32.93
N GLU A 94 -36.12 -38.48 32.46
CA GLU A 94 -35.02 -37.74 33.07
C GLU A 94 -35.42 -37.18 34.45
N ASP A 95 -36.63 -36.62 34.56
CA ASP A 95 -37.20 -36.15 35.82
C ASP A 95 -37.38 -37.32 36.81
N GLU A 96 -37.88 -38.47 36.34
CA GLU A 96 -38.03 -39.67 37.17
C GLU A 96 -36.67 -40.20 37.63
N ARG A 97 -35.66 -40.23 36.76
CA ARG A 97 -34.28 -40.59 37.14
C ARG A 97 -33.76 -39.66 38.24
N GLU A 98 -33.93 -38.35 38.08
CA GLU A 98 -33.44 -37.38 39.06
C GLU A 98 -34.15 -37.55 40.41
N PHE A 99 -35.46 -37.78 40.40
CA PHE A 99 -36.22 -38.09 41.59
C PHE A 99 -35.69 -39.33 42.30
N LEU A 100 -35.52 -40.46 41.58
CA LEU A 100 -35.06 -41.72 42.16
C LEU A 100 -33.65 -41.62 42.75
N LEU A 101 -32.72 -40.96 42.06
CA LEU A 101 -31.36 -40.77 42.57
C LEU A 101 -31.31 -39.86 43.79
N ARG A 102 -32.16 -38.82 43.83
CA ARG A 102 -32.29 -37.95 44.99
C ARG A 102 -32.88 -38.71 46.18
N SER A 103 -33.90 -39.54 45.95
CA SER A 103 -34.52 -40.37 47.00
C SER A 103 -33.55 -41.43 47.55
N LEU A 104 -32.67 -42.00 46.73
CA LEU A 104 -31.62 -42.90 47.20
C LEU A 104 -30.60 -42.18 48.10
N ASP A 105 -30.16 -40.98 47.73
CA ASP A 105 -29.26 -40.18 48.55
C ASP A 105 -29.90 -39.70 49.86
N ASP A 106 -31.20 -39.38 49.81
CA ASP A 106 -31.98 -39.02 51.00
C ASP A 106 -32.12 -40.22 51.95
N LEU A 107 -32.43 -41.40 51.42
CA LEU A 107 -32.54 -42.65 52.17
C LEU A 107 -31.20 -43.03 52.83
N ASP A 108 -30.08 -42.82 52.15
CA ASP A 108 -28.73 -43.03 52.71
C ASP A 108 -28.45 -42.06 53.88
N ARG A 109 -28.94 -40.82 53.80
CA ARG A 109 -28.82 -39.82 54.88
C ARG A 109 -29.71 -40.14 56.07
N GLU A 110 -30.96 -40.55 55.85
CA GLU A 110 -31.89 -40.96 56.90
C GLU A 110 -31.36 -42.18 57.66
N ARG A 111 -30.78 -43.17 56.95
CA ARG A 111 -30.11 -44.30 57.60
C ARG A 111 -28.90 -43.88 58.42
N ALA A 112 -28.05 -43.00 57.89
CA ALA A 112 -26.88 -42.50 58.62
C ALA A 112 -27.26 -41.70 59.88
N ALA A 113 -28.43 -41.04 59.88
CA ALA A 113 -29.00 -40.36 61.04
C ALA A 113 -29.64 -41.33 62.05
N GLY A 114 -29.93 -42.56 61.65
CA GLY A 114 -30.62 -43.57 62.46
C GLY A 114 -32.14 -43.40 62.48
N ASP A 115 -32.70 -42.65 61.52
CA ASP A 115 -34.14 -42.36 61.42
C ASP A 115 -34.95 -43.50 60.77
N ILE A 116 -34.26 -44.45 60.11
CA ILE A 116 -34.83 -45.66 59.51
C ILE A 116 -34.01 -46.89 59.92
N ASP A 117 -34.68 -48.02 60.12
CA ASP A 117 -34.00 -49.29 60.44
C ASP A 117 -33.37 -49.94 59.18
N ASP A 118 -32.48 -50.89 59.42
CA ASP A 118 -31.69 -51.54 58.36
C ASP A 118 -32.57 -52.39 57.42
N ASP A 119 -33.64 -53.02 57.92
CA ASP A 119 -34.50 -53.90 57.11
C ASP A 119 -35.41 -53.08 56.19
N ASP A 120 -35.98 -51.98 56.70
CA ASP A 120 -36.77 -51.02 55.92
C ASP A 120 -35.90 -50.29 54.90
N TYR A 121 -34.67 -49.92 55.27
CA TYR A 121 -33.70 -49.33 54.36
C TYR A 121 -33.40 -50.23 53.17
N GLU A 122 -33.04 -51.50 53.40
CA GLU A 122 -32.70 -52.43 52.32
C GLU A 122 -33.89 -52.65 51.38
N THR A 123 -35.11 -52.78 51.94
CA THR A 123 -36.34 -52.96 51.16
C THR A 123 -36.62 -51.76 50.25
N LEU A 124 -36.53 -50.53 50.77
CA LEU A 124 -36.75 -49.31 49.99
C LEU A 124 -35.64 -49.08 48.97
N ARG A 125 -34.38 -49.31 49.37
CA ARG A 125 -33.20 -49.18 48.51
C ARG A 125 -33.27 -50.12 47.32
N GLU A 126 -33.67 -51.38 47.52
CA GLU A 126 -33.81 -52.35 46.44
C GLU A 126 -34.87 -51.88 45.42
N GLY A 127 -36.04 -51.44 45.90
CA GLY A 127 -37.12 -50.93 45.06
C GLY A 127 -36.72 -49.71 44.21
N TYR A 128 -36.04 -48.74 44.82
CA TYR A 128 -35.54 -47.57 44.10
C TYR A 128 -34.41 -47.91 43.13
N THR A 129 -33.52 -48.83 43.49
CA THR A 129 -32.38 -49.24 42.65
C THR A 129 -32.86 -49.96 41.39
N VAL A 130 -33.82 -50.88 41.53
CA VAL A 130 -34.41 -51.60 40.38
C VAL A 130 -35.07 -50.61 39.41
N ARG A 131 -35.91 -49.70 39.93
CA ARG A 131 -36.58 -48.71 39.09
C ARG A 131 -35.60 -47.74 38.42
N ALA A 132 -34.55 -47.32 39.14
CA ALA A 132 -33.51 -46.46 38.57
C ALA A 132 -32.76 -47.16 37.42
N ALA A 133 -32.46 -48.46 37.57
CA ALA A 133 -31.83 -49.24 36.51
C ALA A 133 -32.73 -49.34 35.25
N GLU A 134 -34.03 -49.55 35.42
CA GLU A 134 -35.00 -49.59 34.32
C GLU A 134 -35.04 -48.26 33.54
N VAL A 135 -35.12 -47.13 34.25
CA VAL A 135 -35.14 -45.80 33.64
C VAL A 135 -33.82 -45.50 32.91
N LEU A 136 -32.68 -45.85 33.51
CA LEU A 136 -31.36 -45.67 32.90
C LEU A 136 -31.22 -46.50 31.61
N HIS A 137 -31.66 -47.75 31.62
CA HIS A 137 -31.67 -48.60 30.43
C HIS A 137 -32.56 -48.02 29.32
N ALA A 138 -33.74 -47.52 29.66
CA ALA A 138 -34.64 -46.88 28.69
C ALA A 138 -34.00 -45.62 28.04
N LEU A 139 -33.35 -44.77 28.85
CA LEU A 139 -32.65 -43.58 28.35
C LEU A 139 -31.44 -43.94 27.48
N ASP A 140 -30.67 -44.96 27.83
CA ASP A 140 -29.52 -45.42 27.05
C ASP A 140 -29.94 -46.05 25.72
N GLU A 141 -31.06 -46.77 25.69
CA GLU A 141 -31.66 -47.27 24.46
C GLU A 141 -32.08 -46.11 23.54
N GLN A 142 -32.69 -45.05 24.07
CA GLN A 142 -33.01 -43.85 23.29
C GLN A 142 -31.74 -43.17 22.73
N ARG A 143 -30.67 -43.09 23.53
CA ARG A 143 -29.37 -42.56 23.08
C ARG A 143 -28.76 -43.40 21.98
N ALA A 144 -28.81 -44.73 22.10
CA ALA A 144 -28.32 -45.66 21.08
C ALA A 144 -29.12 -45.53 19.77
N LEU A 145 -30.44 -45.41 19.85
CA LEU A 145 -31.30 -45.19 18.68
C LEU A 145 -31.05 -43.83 18.02
N ARG A 146 -30.76 -42.77 18.78
CA ARG A 146 -30.41 -41.44 18.23
C ARG A 146 -29.02 -41.42 17.61
N ARG A 147 -28.09 -42.24 18.10
CA ARG A 147 -26.79 -42.47 17.48
C ARG A 147 -26.93 -43.37 16.24
N THR A 148 -27.41 -42.83 15.12
CA THR A 148 -27.09 -43.45 13.83
C THR A 148 -25.57 -43.52 13.69
N PRO A 149 -24.97 -44.68 13.35
CA PRO A 149 -23.55 -44.70 13.01
C PRO A 149 -23.36 -43.77 11.82
N ALA A 150 -22.63 -42.67 12.04
CA ALA A 150 -22.32 -41.73 10.99
C ALA A 150 -21.68 -42.50 9.83
N ARG A 151 -22.32 -42.48 8.65
CA ARG A 151 -21.76 -43.04 7.41
C ARG A 151 -20.39 -42.41 7.17
N ARG A 152 -19.33 -43.12 7.53
CA ARG A 152 -17.91 -42.75 7.45
C ARG A 152 -17.40 -42.43 6.03
N LEU A 153 -18.26 -42.46 5.02
CA LEU A 153 -17.93 -42.19 3.62
C LEU A 153 -18.12 -40.73 3.18
N ARG A 154 -18.77 -39.88 4.01
CA ARG A 154 -18.92 -38.44 3.71
C ARG A 154 -17.80 -37.58 4.32
N GLY A 155 -17.20 -38.02 5.44
CA GLY A 155 -16.07 -37.32 6.07
C GLY A 155 -14.79 -37.36 5.24
N ALA A 156 -14.45 -38.50 4.66
CA ALA A 156 -13.25 -38.63 3.82
C ALA A 156 -13.33 -37.76 2.55
N ARG A 157 -14.51 -37.68 1.91
CA ARG A 157 -14.72 -36.81 0.74
C ARG A 157 -14.68 -35.33 1.10
N LEU A 158 -15.20 -34.95 2.26
CA LEU A 158 -15.12 -33.58 2.77
C LEU A 158 -13.68 -33.20 3.11
N VAL A 159 -12.93 -34.09 3.76
CA VAL A 159 -11.50 -33.87 4.09
C VAL A 159 -10.68 -33.75 2.81
N VAL A 160 -10.89 -34.64 1.82
CA VAL A 160 -10.24 -34.50 0.51
C VAL A 160 -10.63 -33.18 -0.14
N ALA A 161 -11.91 -32.80 -0.16
CA ALA A 161 -12.33 -31.52 -0.74
C ALA A 161 -11.69 -30.31 -0.05
N VAL A 162 -11.63 -30.31 1.29
CA VAL A 162 -11.00 -29.23 2.08
C VAL A 162 -9.50 -29.19 1.84
N VAL A 163 -8.81 -30.34 1.81
CA VAL A 163 -7.38 -30.41 1.51
C VAL A 163 -7.10 -29.98 0.07
N SER A 164 -7.93 -30.37 -0.89
CA SER A 164 -7.83 -29.94 -2.28
C SER A 164 -8.00 -28.43 -2.40
N VAL A 165 -9.02 -27.85 -1.77
CA VAL A 165 -9.27 -26.40 -1.79
C VAL A 165 -8.15 -25.65 -1.07
N ALA A 166 -7.66 -26.16 0.06
CA ALA A 166 -6.53 -25.57 0.77
C ALA A 166 -5.25 -25.62 -0.07
N ALA A 167 -4.97 -26.75 -0.74
CA ALA A 167 -3.84 -26.89 -1.66
C ALA A 167 -3.99 -25.97 -2.88
N LEU A 168 -5.20 -25.79 -3.40
CA LEU A 168 -5.49 -24.84 -4.49
C LEU A 168 -5.34 -23.39 -4.03
N ALA A 169 -5.78 -23.06 -2.83
CA ALA A 169 -5.66 -21.73 -2.25
C ALA A 169 -4.20 -21.39 -1.90
N ILE A 170 -3.44 -22.34 -1.36
CA ILE A 170 -2.01 -22.22 -1.12
C ILE A 170 -1.27 -22.13 -2.46
N GLY A 171 -1.61 -22.98 -3.44
CA GLY A 171 -1.03 -22.95 -4.78
C GLY A 171 -1.31 -21.61 -5.49
N ALA A 172 -2.55 -21.11 -5.42
CA ALA A 172 -2.92 -19.80 -5.93
C ALA A 172 -2.21 -18.66 -5.16
N GLY A 173 -2.10 -18.76 -3.84
CA GLY A 173 -1.38 -17.79 -3.01
C GLY A 173 0.13 -17.77 -3.30
N VAL A 174 0.75 -18.94 -3.49
CA VAL A 174 2.16 -19.08 -3.89
C VAL A 174 2.38 -18.62 -5.32
N LEU A 175 1.47 -18.91 -6.25
CA LEU A 175 1.51 -18.40 -7.62
C LEU A 175 1.35 -16.87 -7.64
N VAL A 176 0.44 -16.32 -6.83
CA VAL A 176 0.26 -14.88 -6.65
C VAL A 176 1.51 -14.27 -6.02
N ALA A 177 2.12 -14.88 -5.00
CA ALA A 177 3.35 -14.41 -4.39
C ALA A 177 4.55 -14.46 -5.35
N GLN A 178 4.66 -15.51 -6.16
CA GLN A 178 5.67 -15.61 -7.23
C GLN A 178 5.40 -14.61 -8.37
N SER A 179 4.14 -14.28 -8.66
CA SER A 179 3.77 -13.22 -9.63
C SER A 179 3.89 -11.80 -9.05
N SER A 180 3.94 -11.67 -7.72
CA SER A 180 4.08 -10.39 -7.02
C SER A 180 5.53 -10.04 -6.70
N GLY A 181 6.46 -10.97 -6.91
CA GLY A 181 7.89 -10.77 -6.72
C GLY A 181 8.60 -10.47 -8.03
N ARG A 182 8.88 -9.17 -8.26
CA ARG A 182 9.55 -8.54 -9.41
C ARG A 182 8.61 -8.14 -10.54
N ARG A 183 8.01 -6.95 -10.41
CA ARG A 183 7.76 -6.12 -11.59
C ARG A 183 9.13 -5.70 -12.15
N THR A 184 9.77 -6.56 -12.93
CA THR A 184 10.75 -6.07 -13.91
C THR A 184 9.94 -5.28 -14.92
N MET A 185 10.20 -3.98 -15.01
CA MET A 185 9.75 -3.18 -16.14
C MET A 185 10.06 -3.99 -17.40
N ASN A 186 9.06 -4.14 -18.28
CA ASN A 186 9.12 -4.75 -19.61
C ASN A 186 8.46 -6.13 -19.84
N GLN A 187 7.49 -6.60 -19.02
CA GLN A 187 6.53 -7.60 -19.50
C GLN A 187 5.07 -7.18 -19.26
N THR A 188 4.35 -6.96 -20.36
CA THR A 188 2.92 -6.63 -20.38
C THR A 188 2.11 -7.88 -20.72
N VAL A 189 1.29 -8.33 -19.78
CA VAL A 189 0.27 -9.36 -19.97
C VAL A 189 -0.88 -8.74 -20.78
N SER A 190 -1.07 -9.23 -22.01
CA SER A 190 -2.24 -9.04 -22.89
C SER A 190 -2.73 -7.59 -23.11
N GLY A 191 -2.02 -6.90 -24.01
CA GLY A 191 -2.47 -5.69 -24.70
C GLY A 191 -1.26 -5.05 -25.37
N LYS A 192 -1.30 -4.79 -26.68
CA LYS A 192 -0.26 -3.97 -27.34
C LYS A 192 -0.29 -2.60 -26.66
N LEU A 193 0.61 -2.34 -25.71
CA LEU A 193 0.80 -0.98 -25.24
C LEU A 193 1.27 -0.14 -26.43
N PRO A 194 0.80 1.10 -26.55
CA PRO A 194 1.43 2.04 -27.47
C PRO A 194 2.93 2.12 -27.14
N PRO A 195 3.80 2.31 -28.15
CA PRO A 195 5.22 2.52 -27.91
C PRO A 195 5.41 3.69 -26.93
N PRO A 196 6.48 3.67 -26.11
CA PRO A 196 6.75 4.75 -25.18
C PRO A 196 6.82 6.08 -25.93
N THR A 197 6.24 7.13 -25.33
CA THR A 197 6.41 8.49 -25.84
C THR A 197 7.90 8.89 -25.84
N PRO A 198 8.35 9.82 -26.68
CA PRO A 198 9.73 10.30 -26.67
C PRO A 198 10.23 10.70 -25.28
N THR A 199 9.40 11.41 -24.50
CA THR A 199 9.74 11.79 -23.11
C THR A 199 9.85 10.59 -22.17
N GLN A 200 9.00 9.57 -22.31
CA GLN A 200 9.13 8.32 -21.53
C GLN A 200 10.42 7.59 -21.91
N GLN A 201 10.72 7.49 -23.20
CA GLN A 201 11.96 6.90 -23.68
C GLN A 201 13.19 7.66 -23.16
N ALA A 202 13.16 9.01 -23.13
CA ALA A 202 14.23 9.81 -22.54
C ALA A 202 14.47 9.43 -21.07
N ARG A 203 13.41 9.27 -20.28
CA ARG A 203 13.50 8.88 -18.87
C ARG A 203 14.11 7.49 -18.68
N GLU A 204 13.80 6.56 -19.57
CA GLU A 204 14.44 5.24 -19.59
C GLU A 204 15.94 5.35 -19.89
N CYS A 205 16.34 6.19 -20.86
CA CYS A 205 17.75 6.43 -21.20
C CYS A 205 18.57 6.97 -20.00
N ILE A 206 17.96 7.82 -19.16
CA ILE A 206 18.61 8.46 -18.00
C ILE A 206 19.16 7.42 -17.02
N MET A 207 18.47 6.28 -16.86
CA MET A 207 18.87 5.22 -15.93
C MET A 207 20.25 4.63 -16.27
N GLY A 208 20.68 4.73 -17.53
CA GLY A 208 21.98 4.25 -18.00
C GLY A 208 23.13 5.25 -17.87
N ILE A 209 22.89 6.51 -17.50
CA ILE A 209 23.93 7.56 -17.50
C ILE A 209 25.10 7.20 -16.59
N ALA A 210 24.82 6.65 -15.41
CA ALA A 210 25.87 6.33 -14.43
C ALA A 210 26.73 5.13 -14.82
N SER A 211 26.16 4.13 -15.51
CA SER A 211 26.83 2.86 -15.83
C SER A 211 27.37 2.79 -17.25
N ALA A 212 26.70 3.44 -18.20
CA ALA A 212 26.96 3.36 -19.63
C ALA A 212 26.67 4.71 -20.30
N PRO A 213 27.48 5.76 -20.03
CA PRO A 213 27.20 7.12 -20.49
C PRO A 213 27.20 7.26 -22.02
N VAL A 214 28.02 6.49 -22.74
CA VAL A 214 28.08 6.51 -24.20
C VAL A 214 26.78 5.94 -24.81
N GLU A 215 26.28 4.85 -24.25
CA GLU A 215 25.00 4.25 -24.62
C GLU A 215 23.84 5.19 -24.29
N ALA A 216 23.86 5.84 -23.12
CA ALA A 216 22.86 6.82 -22.72
C ALA A 216 22.82 8.02 -23.70
N ILE A 217 23.97 8.54 -24.12
CA ILE A 217 24.06 9.59 -25.16
C ILE A 217 23.40 9.12 -26.46
N ARG A 218 23.68 7.89 -26.91
CA ARG A 218 23.09 7.34 -28.14
C ARG A 218 21.56 7.20 -28.02
N CYS A 219 21.10 6.74 -26.86
CA CYS A 219 19.67 6.60 -26.55
C CYS A 219 18.96 7.97 -26.55
N LEU A 220 19.52 8.98 -25.88
CA LEU A 220 18.96 10.33 -25.81
C LEU A 220 18.95 11.02 -27.18
N ARG A 221 20.00 10.83 -28.01
CA ARG A 221 20.01 11.32 -29.40
C ARG A 221 18.89 10.68 -30.23
N ALA A 222 18.67 9.38 -30.09
CA ALA A 222 17.58 8.70 -30.79
C ALA A 222 16.18 9.19 -30.35
N VAL A 223 16.04 9.73 -29.14
CA VAL A 223 14.83 10.46 -28.74
C VAL A 223 14.73 11.78 -29.49
N LEU A 224 15.81 12.55 -29.54
CA LEU A 224 15.85 13.85 -30.24
C LEU A 224 15.66 13.74 -31.75
N ASP A 225 16.01 12.60 -32.36
CA ASP A 225 15.71 12.35 -33.78
C ASP A 225 14.20 12.25 -34.04
N LYS A 226 13.42 11.81 -33.04
CA LYS A 226 11.95 11.70 -33.11
C LYS A 226 11.25 12.97 -32.63
N ASP A 227 11.82 13.61 -31.61
CA ASP A 227 11.31 14.83 -30.99
C ASP A 227 12.48 15.80 -30.71
N PRO A 228 12.86 16.64 -31.69
CA PRO A 228 14.01 17.54 -31.57
C PRO A 228 13.90 18.59 -30.46
N GLY A 229 12.68 18.84 -29.98
CA GLY A 229 12.36 19.79 -28.92
C GLY A 229 12.20 19.13 -27.55
N ASN A 230 12.43 17.82 -27.40
CA ASN A 230 12.16 17.13 -26.15
C ASN A 230 12.99 17.70 -24.98
N PRO A 231 12.38 18.41 -24.01
CA PRO A 231 13.14 19.15 -23.00
C PRO A 231 13.92 18.22 -22.08
N VAL A 232 13.38 17.04 -21.77
CA VAL A 232 14.05 16.02 -20.95
C VAL A 232 15.27 15.46 -21.69
N ALA A 233 15.13 15.05 -22.95
CA ALA A 233 16.26 14.50 -23.70
C ALA A 233 17.37 15.54 -23.92
N LEU A 234 17.02 16.79 -24.24
CA LEU A 234 17.96 17.91 -24.36
C LEU A 234 18.73 18.13 -23.05
N THR A 235 17.99 18.20 -21.92
CA THR A 235 18.57 18.43 -20.59
C THR A 235 19.63 17.38 -20.25
N TYR A 236 19.24 16.11 -20.32
CA TYR A 236 20.09 15.02 -19.85
C TYR A 236 21.19 14.67 -20.86
N LEU A 237 21.00 14.92 -22.17
CA LEU A 237 22.09 14.83 -23.14
C LEU A 237 23.15 15.90 -22.87
N GLY A 238 22.71 17.15 -22.68
CA GLY A 238 23.61 18.27 -22.37
C GLY A 238 24.43 18.01 -21.11
N TRP A 239 23.76 17.59 -20.04
CA TRP A 239 24.43 17.27 -18.77
C TRP A 239 25.40 16.09 -18.89
N THR A 240 25.04 15.02 -19.61
CA THR A 240 25.91 13.86 -19.81
C THR A 240 27.18 14.24 -20.57
N LEU A 241 27.10 15.13 -21.56
CA LEU A 241 28.27 15.67 -22.26
C LEU A 241 29.18 16.48 -21.34
N VAL A 242 28.61 17.31 -20.47
CA VAL A 242 29.36 18.08 -19.46
C VAL A 242 30.05 17.15 -18.47
N LEU A 243 29.38 16.11 -17.98
CA LEU A 243 29.98 15.13 -17.07
C LEU A 243 31.10 14.34 -17.75
N SER A 244 30.88 13.91 -19.00
CA SER A 244 31.85 13.14 -19.77
C SER A 244 33.08 13.95 -20.16
N SER A 245 32.95 15.28 -20.30
CA SER A 245 34.07 16.17 -20.65
C SER A 245 35.19 16.17 -19.61
N ARG A 246 34.89 15.83 -18.35
CA ARG A 246 35.86 15.80 -17.25
C ARG A 246 36.99 14.81 -17.48
N SER A 247 36.74 13.77 -18.27
CA SER A 247 37.74 12.77 -18.66
C SER A 247 38.45 13.08 -19.98
N LEU A 248 38.08 14.16 -20.67
CA LEU A 248 38.69 14.63 -21.91
C LEU A 248 39.67 15.76 -21.62
N ASP A 249 40.57 16.07 -22.54
CA ASP A 249 41.55 17.15 -22.41
C ASP A 249 41.49 18.17 -23.56
N GLY A 250 42.12 19.33 -23.34
CA GLY A 250 42.33 20.37 -24.35
C GLY A 250 41.04 20.85 -25.01
N GLN A 251 41.10 21.03 -26.34
CA GLN A 251 39.97 21.54 -27.12
C GLN A 251 38.75 20.62 -27.07
N THR A 252 38.95 19.30 -27.04
CA THR A 252 37.85 18.33 -27.00
C THR A 252 37.00 18.47 -25.73
N ARG A 253 37.63 18.78 -24.59
CA ARG A 253 36.92 19.12 -23.35
C ARG A 253 36.07 20.38 -23.54
N VAL A 254 36.65 21.43 -24.10
CA VAL A 254 35.98 22.73 -24.34
C VAL A 254 34.78 22.56 -25.28
N ASP A 255 34.95 21.80 -26.36
CA ASP A 255 33.90 21.52 -27.33
C ASP A 255 32.76 20.72 -26.70
N ALA A 256 33.07 19.71 -25.89
CA ALA A 256 32.08 18.90 -25.19
C ALA A 256 31.25 19.73 -24.19
N VAL A 257 31.91 20.60 -23.41
CA VAL A 257 31.22 21.53 -22.49
C VAL A 257 30.34 22.53 -23.27
N THR A 258 30.87 23.10 -24.35
CA THR A 258 30.14 24.05 -25.20
C THR A 258 28.92 23.41 -25.84
N ALA A 259 29.06 22.20 -26.36
CA ALA A 259 27.93 21.43 -26.89
C ALA A 259 26.91 21.12 -25.79
N GLY A 260 27.37 20.69 -24.61
CA GLY A 260 26.53 20.39 -23.46
C GLY A 260 25.67 21.58 -23.04
N ARG A 261 26.27 22.77 -22.92
CA ARG A 261 25.56 24.03 -22.62
C ARG A 261 24.49 24.34 -23.65
N ARG A 262 24.80 24.27 -24.95
CA ARG A 262 23.82 24.54 -26.02
C ARG A 262 22.59 23.63 -25.93
N PHE A 263 22.76 22.37 -25.52
CA PHE A 263 21.62 21.48 -25.29
C PHE A 263 20.80 21.89 -24.07
N LEU A 264 21.44 22.30 -22.97
CA LEU A 264 20.75 22.83 -21.79
C LEU A 264 19.99 24.12 -22.10
N ASP A 265 20.59 25.05 -22.85
CA ASP A 265 19.94 26.30 -23.27
C ASP A 265 18.69 26.00 -24.12
N ARG A 266 18.79 25.05 -25.06
CA ARG A 266 17.64 24.59 -25.85
C ARG A 266 16.57 23.93 -24.99
N ALA A 267 16.95 23.22 -23.92
CA ALA A 267 16.00 22.61 -23.02
C ALA A 267 15.17 23.67 -22.27
N VAL A 268 15.82 24.74 -21.79
CA VAL A 268 15.12 25.88 -21.17
C VAL A 268 14.16 26.56 -22.15
N VAL A 269 14.56 26.72 -23.41
CA VAL A 269 13.67 27.28 -24.44
C VAL A 269 12.47 26.36 -24.71
N ALA A 270 12.69 25.05 -24.74
CA ALA A 270 11.63 24.07 -25.01
C ALA A 270 10.64 23.94 -23.84
N ASP A 271 11.13 24.00 -22.60
CA ASP A 271 10.31 23.99 -21.40
C ASP A 271 10.98 24.80 -20.28
N PRO A 272 10.59 26.08 -20.11
CA PRO A 272 11.11 26.94 -19.04
C PRO A 272 10.70 26.52 -17.63
N THR A 273 9.76 25.58 -17.50
CA THR A 273 9.25 25.10 -16.21
C THR A 273 9.94 23.83 -15.74
N LEU A 274 10.80 23.23 -16.58
CA LEU A 274 11.62 22.08 -16.19
C LEU A 274 12.76 22.56 -15.27
N PRO A 275 12.82 22.09 -14.00
CA PRO A 275 13.81 22.62 -13.05
C PRO A 275 15.26 22.22 -13.35
N ASP A 276 15.46 20.98 -13.80
CA ASP A 276 16.76 20.36 -14.02
C ASP A 276 17.75 21.19 -14.88
N PRO A 277 17.39 21.72 -16.07
CA PRO A 277 18.31 22.51 -16.89
C PRO A 277 18.78 23.80 -16.19
N HIS A 278 17.94 24.45 -15.38
CA HIS A 278 18.35 25.62 -14.58
C HIS A 278 19.39 25.24 -13.52
N ALA A 279 19.17 24.12 -12.82
CA ALA A 279 20.14 23.60 -11.85
C ALA A 279 21.49 23.28 -12.52
N PHE A 280 21.46 22.62 -13.69
CA PHE A 280 22.67 22.23 -14.42
C PHE A 280 23.41 23.43 -15.02
N LEU A 281 22.69 24.42 -15.57
CA LEU A 281 23.28 25.66 -16.05
C LEU A 281 23.91 26.48 -14.92
N ALA A 282 23.28 26.53 -13.75
CA ALA A 282 23.87 27.18 -12.57
C ALA A 282 25.19 26.54 -12.15
N ILE A 283 25.24 25.20 -12.06
CA ILE A 283 26.45 24.45 -11.72
C ILE A 283 27.55 24.73 -12.75
N LEU A 284 27.20 24.69 -14.04
CA LEU A 284 28.14 24.93 -15.12
C LEU A 284 28.65 26.39 -15.13
N ALA A 285 27.79 27.36 -14.84
CA ALA A 285 28.17 28.76 -14.73
C ALA A 285 29.16 29.01 -13.58
N VAL A 286 28.97 28.37 -12.42
CA VAL A 286 29.95 28.45 -11.32
C VAL A 286 31.30 27.86 -11.73
N GLN A 287 31.31 26.71 -12.41
CA GLN A 287 32.55 26.07 -12.89
C GLN A 287 33.35 26.95 -13.86
N GLU A 288 32.66 27.85 -14.57
CA GLU A 288 33.26 28.79 -15.53
C GLU A 288 33.54 30.16 -14.94
N GLY A 289 33.31 30.37 -13.64
CA GLY A 289 33.48 31.66 -12.97
C GLY A 289 32.41 32.69 -13.35
N ARG A 290 31.32 32.28 -13.99
CA ARG A 290 30.18 33.14 -14.38
C ARG A 290 29.17 33.25 -13.24
N THR A 291 29.60 33.77 -12.09
CA THR A 291 28.81 33.79 -10.85
C THR A 291 27.47 34.52 -10.99
N LYS A 292 27.40 35.60 -11.78
CA LYS A 292 26.14 36.33 -12.04
C LYS A 292 25.14 35.48 -12.82
N ASP A 293 25.60 34.74 -13.82
CA ASP A 293 24.76 33.85 -14.60
C ASP A 293 24.26 32.69 -13.74
N ALA A 294 25.14 32.15 -12.88
CA ALA A 294 24.74 31.13 -11.92
C ALA A 294 23.63 31.61 -10.97
N ALA A 295 23.74 32.85 -10.46
CA ALA A 295 22.70 33.44 -9.62
C ALA A 295 21.37 33.56 -10.35
N ALA A 296 21.38 34.04 -11.59
CA ALA A 296 20.18 34.19 -12.41
C ALA A 296 19.48 32.84 -12.68
N GLU A 297 20.23 31.78 -12.97
CA GLU A 297 19.65 30.44 -13.14
C GLU A 297 19.09 29.87 -11.83
N LEU A 298 19.77 30.11 -10.70
CA LEU A 298 19.27 29.71 -9.39
C LEU A 298 17.98 30.47 -9.03
N ASP A 299 17.89 31.77 -9.33
CA ASP A 299 16.67 32.54 -9.09
C ASP A 299 15.48 31.97 -9.89
N ARG A 300 15.69 31.63 -11.17
CA ARG A 300 14.68 30.95 -11.99
C ARG A 300 14.30 29.60 -11.41
N LEU A 301 15.29 28.80 -11.02
CA LEU A 301 15.05 27.49 -10.41
C LEU A 301 14.19 27.60 -9.15
N TYR A 302 14.52 28.47 -8.21
CA TYR A 302 13.78 28.60 -6.96
C TYR A 302 12.38 29.20 -7.15
N ALA A 303 12.17 30.00 -8.20
CA ALA A 303 10.83 30.46 -8.58
C ALA A 303 9.90 29.30 -9.03
N LEU A 304 10.46 28.17 -9.46
CA LEU A 304 9.71 26.96 -9.84
C LEU A 304 9.37 26.04 -8.65
N ASP A 305 9.72 26.43 -7.41
CA ASP A 305 9.50 25.63 -6.20
C ASP A 305 10.05 24.18 -6.33
N PRO A 306 11.36 23.99 -6.56
CA PRO A 306 11.92 22.70 -6.97
C PRO A 306 11.78 21.64 -5.86
N PRO A 307 11.71 20.34 -6.21
CA PRO A 307 11.65 19.27 -5.22
C PRO A 307 12.85 19.30 -4.27
N SER A 308 12.68 18.76 -3.06
CA SER A 308 13.72 18.76 -2.01
C SER A 308 15.03 18.10 -2.44
N SER A 309 14.98 17.11 -3.34
CA SER A 309 16.15 16.48 -3.93
C SER A 309 17.02 17.45 -4.73
N ILE A 310 16.39 18.38 -5.47
CA ILE A 310 17.09 19.41 -6.22
C ILE A 310 17.59 20.50 -5.26
N ARG A 311 16.79 20.92 -4.26
CA ARG A 311 17.25 21.89 -3.24
C ARG A 311 18.46 21.40 -2.47
N ALA A 312 18.50 20.12 -2.10
CA ALA A 312 19.64 19.53 -1.42
C ALA A 312 20.95 19.67 -2.23
N LEU A 313 20.86 19.68 -3.56
CA LEU A 313 22.00 19.92 -4.46
C LEU A 313 22.31 21.42 -4.60
N THR A 314 21.28 22.27 -4.70
CA THR A 314 21.44 23.67 -5.11
C THR A 314 21.50 24.68 -3.97
N ASP A 315 21.08 24.33 -2.74
CA ASP A 315 21.15 25.21 -1.58
C ASP A 315 22.61 25.55 -1.23
N PRO A 316 23.55 24.58 -1.17
CA PRO A 316 24.96 24.90 -0.94
C PRO A 316 25.55 25.76 -2.06
N LEU A 317 25.18 25.47 -3.31
CA LEU A 317 25.61 26.23 -4.48
C LEU A 317 25.11 27.69 -4.40
N ARG A 318 23.86 27.89 -3.98
CA ARG A 318 23.28 29.22 -3.79
C ARG A 318 24.03 30.02 -2.73
N GLN A 319 24.34 29.40 -1.60
CA GLN A 319 25.12 30.04 -0.54
C GLN A 319 26.51 30.46 -1.02
N GLN A 320 27.17 29.61 -1.81
CA GLN A 320 28.45 29.93 -2.43
C GLN A 320 28.33 31.14 -3.37
N VAL A 321 27.38 31.09 -4.31
CA VAL A 321 27.15 32.16 -5.29
C VAL A 321 26.85 33.49 -4.61
N ASP A 322 26.00 33.50 -3.58
CA ASP A 322 25.67 34.71 -2.82
C ASP A 322 26.87 35.29 -2.08
N LYS A 323 27.73 34.43 -1.53
CA LYS A 323 28.99 34.85 -0.88
C LYS A 323 29.96 35.46 -1.89
N ASP A 324 30.12 34.82 -3.04
CA ASP A 324 31.03 35.26 -4.10
C ASP A 324 30.57 36.60 -4.71
N LEU A 325 29.26 36.84 -4.83
CA LEU A 325 28.72 38.13 -5.29
C LEU A 325 28.90 39.27 -4.28
N ARG A 326 28.95 38.97 -2.98
CA ARG A 326 29.18 39.97 -1.91
C ARG A 326 30.65 40.31 -1.72
N THR A 327 31.55 39.41 -2.13
CA THR A 327 32.99 39.61 -2.00
C THR A 327 33.47 40.28 -3.29
N PRO A 328 33.89 41.57 -3.27
CA PRO A 328 34.47 42.17 -4.46
C PRO A 328 35.68 41.33 -4.90
N PRO A 329 35.95 41.20 -6.21
CA PRO A 329 37.11 40.43 -6.66
C PRO A 329 38.34 41.02 -6.00
N THR A 330 38.99 40.24 -5.12
CA THR A 330 40.28 40.61 -4.57
C THR A 330 41.22 40.64 -5.77
N THR A 331 41.43 41.83 -6.33
CA THR A 331 42.56 42.11 -7.18
C THR A 331 43.79 41.90 -6.30
N THR A 332 44.28 40.67 -6.25
CA THR A 332 45.68 40.42 -5.94
C THR A 332 46.45 41.04 -7.09
N ALA A 333 46.73 42.34 -6.97
CA ALA A 333 47.75 42.99 -7.76
C ALA A 333 49.02 42.14 -7.60
N PRO A 334 49.71 41.77 -8.70
CA PRO A 334 51.06 41.24 -8.59
C PRO A 334 51.86 42.27 -7.79
N GLY A 335 52.38 41.86 -6.64
CA GLY A 335 53.19 42.75 -5.81
C GLY A 335 54.27 43.38 -6.67
N THR A 336 54.21 44.71 -6.80
CA THR A 336 55.34 45.50 -7.25
C THR A 336 56.53 45.07 -6.39
N PRO A 337 57.67 44.63 -6.95
CA PRO A 337 58.84 44.38 -6.13
C PRO A 337 59.24 45.71 -5.51
N SER A 338 58.99 45.86 -4.20
CA SER A 338 59.54 46.95 -3.41
C SER A 338 61.07 46.87 -3.52
N THR A 339 61.64 47.72 -4.37
CA THR A 339 63.08 47.90 -4.46
C THR A 339 63.49 48.67 -3.22
N THR A 340 63.93 47.94 -2.18
CA THR A 340 64.56 48.54 -1.01
C THR A 340 65.93 49.06 -1.42
N THR A 341 66.01 50.36 -1.67
CA THR A 341 67.25 51.11 -1.78
C THR A 341 67.94 51.11 -0.41
N ALA A 342 69.02 50.33 -0.27
CA ALA A 342 69.97 50.46 0.83
C ALA A 342 71.02 51.53 0.45
N PRO A 343 71.29 52.54 1.30
CA PRO A 343 72.44 53.41 1.12
C PRO A 343 73.69 52.69 1.63
N GLY A 344 74.77 52.80 0.85
CA GLY A 344 75.96 51.97 0.98
C GLY A 344 76.88 52.27 2.15
N THR A 345 77.82 51.34 2.36
CA THR A 345 79.18 51.65 2.82
C THR A 345 80.09 50.50 2.38
N VAL A 346 81.04 50.79 1.50
CA VAL A 346 82.15 49.89 1.14
C VAL A 346 83.41 50.54 1.72
N PRO A 347 84.19 49.88 2.60
CA PRO A 347 85.53 50.34 2.89
C PRO A 347 86.49 49.75 1.87
N THR A 348 87.16 50.65 1.14
CA THR A 348 88.36 50.37 0.35
C THR A 348 89.56 50.30 1.28
N THR A 349 90.28 49.18 1.30
CA THR A 349 91.66 49.12 1.82
C THR A 349 92.54 48.45 0.77
N SER A 350 93.48 49.25 0.24
CA SER A 350 94.60 48.85 -0.62
C SER A 350 95.67 48.06 0.14
N ALA A 351 96.16 46.98 -0.49
CA ALA A 351 97.55 46.62 -0.88
C ALA A 351 98.74 46.91 0.09
N PRO A 352 99.97 46.36 -0.10
CA PRO A 352 100.60 45.83 -1.33
C PRO A 352 100.55 44.30 -1.53
#